data_AF-A0A0P8CDA5-F1
#
_entry.id   AF-A0A0P8CDA5-F1
#
_cell.length_a   1.000
_cell.length_b   1.000
_cell.length_c   1.000
_cell.angle_alpha   90.00
_cell.angle_beta   90.00
_cell.angle_gamma   90.00
#
_symmetry.space_group_name_H-M   'P 1'
#
loop_
_entity.id
_entity.type
_entity.pdbx_description
1 polymer ?
#
loop_
_entity_poly.entity_id
_entity_poly.type
_entity_poly.pdbx_seq_one_letter_code
_entity_poly.pdbx_strand_id
1 'polypeptide(L)'
;MIQNKKNKRWKVLRNAIGITILFLILGYGGALGATITQCGNIDSSGDYVLGQDIWSTGNMAVSSCINITSSNVVFDGESHYIIGNSAEVGTIGVYVNNPASIIINVTVKNVNVTRWDSGIYLKDSSDNNVTGNNASNNSNGIKLFNSSNNFIYNNYFNNTNNVIIDSSVNYWNTTKLSGKNIINGSYMGGNFWADPGGNGWSQTCPVNNIYGMCDSPYIINSANKDFLPLTKLLPTQRFITGTVRDSVTKMGIAGVNVSLNNSNSTITDAMGFYSFVVEPGTFEITATFDIRYYTNNSVIVSTVSNPVVEQDILLVKKPTGTITGKVSGYSTIIISSPENIFYHTTDIPLIVSADKVISLWQYSLNGAVNVTFTPPITITASQGQNNLVVYAQDSTGNWGSSSVSFSVDSIPPASVDNLQNVSYALDYINWTWADPADEDFEKVLVYLDGVPQGEVPKGVMYYNATGLEQATYTIGTRTVDINGTENATLRTHTAATILPAERYINGTVMEKGTTNGISGVTVTTNTLVSTMTNETGFYSLSLTSGSFDLTAMLEPGYYTNSSVSVSTELRAVTIQDIELELKPTGNITGTVSG
;
A
#
# COMPACT_ATOMS: atom_id res chain seq x y z
N MET A 1 48.09 17.82 10.22
CA MET A 1 47.16 17.65 11.35
C MET A 1 45.96 16.84 10.87
N ILE A 2 45.97 15.55 11.27
CA ILE A 2 44.83 14.65 11.47
C ILE A 2 43.95 14.38 10.22
N GLN A 3 44.38 13.62 9.21
CA GLN A 3 44.50 12.15 9.12
C GLN A 3 44.70 11.37 10.44
N ASN A 4 43.61 10.88 11.04
CA ASN A 4 43.52 9.60 11.78
C ASN A 4 42.15 9.45 12.47
N LYS A 5 41.28 8.60 11.93
CA LYS A 5 40.34 7.69 12.63
C LYS A 5 39.37 7.05 11.62
N LYS A 6 39.91 6.16 10.78
CA LYS A 6 39.18 5.02 10.22
C LYS A 6 39.95 3.78 10.64
N ASN A 7 39.42 3.01 11.60
CA ASN A 7 39.58 1.56 11.73
C ASN A 7 39.03 1.02 13.05
N LYS A 8 38.12 0.05 12.91
CA LYS A 8 37.52 -0.93 13.84
C LYS A 8 36.00 -0.74 13.98
N ARG A 9 35.14 -1.74 13.77
CA ARG A 9 35.23 -3.10 13.20
C ARG A 9 33.78 -3.65 13.17
N TRP A 10 33.37 -4.22 12.04
CA TRP A 10 32.47 -5.38 11.85
C TRP A 10 30.94 -5.33 12.17
N LYS A 11 30.18 -5.58 11.07
CA LYS A 11 28.97 -6.41 10.91
C LYS A 11 27.91 -6.42 12.02
N VAL A 12 26.75 -5.78 11.75
CA VAL A 12 25.41 -6.35 11.98
C VAL A 12 24.47 -5.89 10.86
N LEU A 13 23.58 -6.79 10.43
CA LEU A 13 22.72 -6.75 9.25
C LEU A 13 21.66 -5.64 9.28
N ARG A 14 21.24 -5.24 8.06
CA ARG A 14 19.93 -4.64 7.76
C ARG A 14 18.82 -5.62 8.15
N ASN A 15 17.84 -5.20 8.94
CA ASN A 15 16.54 -5.88 9.04
C ASN A 15 15.41 -4.87 8.83
N ALA A 16 14.71 -5.03 7.71
CA ALA A 16 13.37 -4.53 7.51
C ALA A 16 12.39 -5.51 8.18
N ILE A 17 11.34 -4.98 8.79
CA ILE A 17 10.27 -5.75 9.45
C ILE A 17 9.39 -6.34 8.34
N GLY A 18 9.66 -7.61 8.01
CA GLY A 18 8.75 -8.51 7.34
C GLY A 18 8.27 -9.55 8.34
N ILE A 19 6.96 -9.79 8.34
CA ILE A 19 6.21 -10.72 9.20
C ILE A 19 6.98 -12.04 9.41
N THR A 20 7.54 -12.23 10.61
CA THR A 20 8.06 -13.52 11.07
C THR A 20 6.92 -14.33 11.67
N ILE A 21 6.44 -15.28 10.88
CA ILE A 21 5.76 -16.48 11.38
C ILE A 21 6.79 -17.24 12.22
N LEU A 22 6.43 -17.57 13.46
CA LEU A 22 7.23 -18.39 14.38
C LEU A 22 7.40 -19.79 13.76
N PHE A 23 8.50 -20.01 13.05
CA PHE A 23 9.01 -21.34 12.80
C PHE A 23 9.69 -21.84 14.07
N LEU A 24 9.19 -22.94 14.60
CA LEU A 24 9.88 -23.77 15.57
C LEU A 24 11.15 -24.30 14.88
N ILE A 25 12.30 -23.62 15.00
CA ILE A 25 13.58 -24.17 14.58
C ILE A 25 14.01 -25.17 15.66
N LEU A 26 13.50 -26.38 15.56
CA LEU A 26 14.31 -27.55 15.92
C LEU A 26 15.48 -27.54 14.94
N GLY A 27 16.71 -27.44 15.46
CA GLY A 27 17.92 -27.58 14.67
C GLY A 27 17.98 -28.98 14.05
N TYR A 28 17.38 -29.16 12.89
CA TYR A 28 17.60 -30.27 11.99
C TYR A 28 18.39 -29.71 10.81
N GLY A 29 19.62 -30.21 10.63
CA GLY A 29 20.34 -29.99 9.38
C GLY A 29 19.43 -30.40 8.22
N GLY A 30 19.26 -29.50 7.24
CA GLY A 30 18.39 -29.74 6.10
C GLY A 30 18.69 -31.09 5.48
N ALA A 31 17.74 -32.02 5.62
CA ALA A 31 17.70 -33.19 4.77
C ALA A 31 17.45 -32.68 3.35
N LEU A 32 18.32 -33.05 2.41
CA LEU A 32 17.99 -32.92 0.99
C LEU A 32 16.66 -33.65 0.77
N GLY A 33 15.64 -32.94 0.28
CA GLY A 33 14.39 -33.57 -0.14
C GLY A 33 14.68 -34.73 -1.10
N ALA A 34 13.88 -35.79 -1.03
CA ALA A 34 14.11 -36.98 -1.84
C ALA A 34 14.04 -36.60 -3.34
N THR A 35 15.12 -36.85 -4.07
CA THR A 35 15.21 -36.48 -5.48
C THR A 35 14.49 -37.51 -6.35
N ILE A 36 13.54 -37.03 -7.15
CA ILE A 36 12.80 -37.82 -8.13
C ILE A 36 13.41 -37.56 -9.51
N THR A 37 13.70 -38.62 -10.26
CA THR A 37 14.30 -38.51 -11.60
C THR A 37 13.50 -39.23 -12.69
N GLN A 38 12.43 -39.92 -12.31
CA GLN A 38 11.55 -40.69 -13.20
C GLN A 38 10.13 -40.72 -12.61
N CYS A 39 9.13 -41.11 -13.43
CA CYS A 39 7.78 -41.32 -12.95
C CYS A 39 7.75 -42.33 -11.79
N GLY A 40 6.88 -42.12 -10.80
CA GLY A 40 6.84 -42.93 -9.60
C GLY A 40 5.81 -42.45 -8.57
N ASN A 41 5.78 -43.17 -7.46
CA ASN A 41 4.88 -42.88 -6.33
C ASN A 41 5.65 -42.12 -5.24
N ILE A 42 4.97 -41.16 -4.64
CA ILE A 42 5.32 -40.49 -3.40
C ILE A 42 4.32 -40.99 -2.35
N ASP A 43 4.73 -42.03 -1.64
CA ASP A 43 3.92 -42.80 -0.69
C ASP A 43 4.25 -42.52 0.77
N SER A 44 5.13 -41.55 1.03
CA SER A 44 5.52 -41.11 2.37
C SER A 44 5.48 -39.59 2.47
N SER A 45 5.23 -39.10 3.67
CA SER A 45 5.30 -37.66 3.98
C SER A 45 6.73 -37.14 3.83
N GLY A 46 6.90 -35.89 3.39
CA GLY A 46 8.20 -35.25 3.27
C GLY A 46 8.33 -34.30 2.10
N ASP A 47 9.55 -33.80 1.91
CA ASP A 47 9.92 -32.91 0.82
C ASP A 47 10.55 -33.71 -0.32
N TYR A 48 10.08 -33.46 -1.54
CA TYR A 48 10.51 -34.11 -2.77
C TYR A 48 10.84 -33.06 -3.82
N VAL A 49 11.95 -33.25 -4.52
CA VAL A 49 12.38 -32.36 -5.59
C VAL A 49 12.53 -33.14 -6.88
N LEU A 50 12.05 -32.58 -7.98
CA LEU A 50 12.30 -33.13 -9.30
C LEU A 50 13.74 -32.76 -9.70
N GLY A 51 14.60 -33.77 -9.93
CA GLY A 51 16.02 -33.57 -10.20
C GLY A 51 16.38 -33.43 -11.68
N GLN A 52 15.43 -33.69 -12.57
CA GLN A 52 15.58 -33.59 -14.01
C GLN A 52 14.21 -33.59 -14.70
N ASP A 53 14.19 -33.17 -15.95
CA ASP A 53 13.01 -33.32 -16.81
C ASP A 53 12.70 -34.80 -17.04
N ILE A 54 11.41 -35.15 -17.03
CA ILE A 54 10.89 -36.51 -17.27
C ILE A 54 10.14 -36.54 -18.59
N TRP A 55 10.56 -37.42 -19.50
CA TRP A 55 9.85 -37.74 -20.74
C TRP A 55 9.16 -39.09 -20.63
N SER A 56 7.83 -39.08 -20.73
CA SER A 56 7.03 -40.29 -20.92
C SER A 56 7.07 -40.71 -22.40
N THR A 57 8.25 -41.08 -22.91
CA THR A 57 8.39 -41.62 -24.28
C THR A 57 8.43 -43.14 -24.28
N GLY A 58 7.55 -43.75 -25.06
CA GLY A 58 7.68 -45.14 -25.49
C GLY A 58 6.86 -46.13 -24.68
N ASN A 59 5.64 -46.43 -25.16
CA ASN A 59 4.84 -47.61 -24.79
C ASN A 59 4.72 -47.89 -23.27
N MET A 60 4.83 -46.86 -22.45
CA MET A 60 4.51 -46.92 -21.03
C MET A 60 3.02 -46.59 -20.92
N ALA A 61 2.20 -47.61 -20.72
CA ALA A 61 0.82 -47.45 -20.31
C ALA A 61 0.75 -46.92 -18.86
N VAL A 62 1.40 -45.78 -18.58
CA VAL A 62 1.25 -45.09 -17.31
C VAL A 62 0.02 -44.19 -17.41
N SER A 63 -1.03 -44.56 -16.66
CA SER A 63 -2.19 -43.69 -16.44
C SER A 63 -1.77 -42.37 -15.77
N SER A 64 -0.64 -42.34 -15.07
CA SER A 64 -0.13 -41.18 -14.36
C SER A 64 1.40 -41.24 -14.16
N CYS A 65 2.09 -40.09 -14.17
CA CYS A 65 3.55 -40.04 -13.97
C CYS A 65 3.96 -39.89 -12.49
N ILE A 66 3.59 -38.80 -11.83
CA ILE A 66 3.89 -38.58 -10.41
C ILE A 66 2.63 -38.82 -9.60
N ASN A 67 2.61 -39.89 -8.79
CA ASN A 67 1.48 -40.23 -7.93
C ASN A 67 1.78 -39.86 -6.49
N ILE A 68 1.11 -38.85 -5.95
CA ILE A 68 1.20 -38.48 -4.53
C ILE A 68 0.06 -39.19 -3.81
N THR A 69 0.41 -40.20 -3.01
CA THR A 69 -0.55 -41.07 -2.30
C THR A 69 -0.49 -40.88 -0.78
N SER A 70 0.25 -39.88 -0.30
CA SER A 70 0.43 -39.57 1.12
C SER A 70 0.24 -38.08 1.42
N SER A 71 -0.30 -37.79 2.61
CA SER A 71 -0.47 -36.44 3.15
C SER A 71 0.86 -35.87 3.67
N ASN A 72 0.91 -34.55 3.86
CA ASN A 72 2.11 -33.81 4.31
C ASN A 72 3.29 -33.96 3.34
N VAL A 73 3.03 -33.72 2.05
CA VAL A 73 4.02 -33.83 0.97
C VAL A 73 4.26 -32.46 0.37
N VAL A 74 5.51 -32.08 0.19
CA VAL A 74 5.89 -30.96 -0.69
C VAL A 74 6.58 -31.54 -1.90
N PHE A 75 5.97 -31.41 -3.07
CA PHE A 75 6.57 -31.75 -4.34
C PHE A 75 6.97 -30.46 -5.08
N ASP A 76 8.27 -30.19 -5.13
CA ASP A 76 8.86 -29.07 -5.86
C ASP A 76 9.43 -29.54 -7.20
N GLY A 77 8.89 -29.02 -8.30
CA GLY A 77 9.37 -29.31 -9.64
C GLY A 77 10.71 -28.64 -9.95
N GLU A 78 11.17 -27.65 -9.19
CA GLU A 78 12.42 -26.90 -9.46
C GLU A 78 12.51 -26.41 -10.93
N SER A 79 11.37 -26.04 -11.51
CA SER A 79 11.20 -25.65 -12.92
C SER A 79 11.45 -26.76 -13.96
N HIS A 80 11.62 -28.01 -13.54
CA HIS A 80 11.72 -29.15 -14.45
C HIS A 80 10.39 -29.52 -15.09
N TYR A 81 10.48 -30.24 -16.21
CA TYR A 81 9.35 -30.65 -17.02
C TYR A 81 8.89 -32.09 -16.73
N ILE A 82 7.57 -32.31 -16.75
CA ILE A 82 6.93 -33.63 -16.85
C ILE A 82 6.16 -33.68 -18.17
N ILE A 83 6.68 -34.43 -19.13
CA ILE A 83 6.26 -34.39 -20.54
C ILE A 83 5.58 -35.70 -20.91
N GLY A 84 4.30 -35.62 -21.30
CA GLY A 84 3.50 -36.75 -21.75
C GLY A 84 3.59 -37.05 -23.26
N ASN A 85 2.99 -38.16 -23.67
CA ASN A 85 2.98 -38.62 -25.06
C ASN A 85 1.72 -38.18 -25.83
N SER A 86 1.51 -36.86 -25.96
CA SER A 86 0.46 -36.27 -26.83
C SER A 86 -0.97 -36.26 -26.27
N ALA A 87 -1.12 -36.08 -24.94
CA ALA A 87 -2.40 -35.88 -24.27
C ALA A 87 -3.43 -36.99 -24.49
N GLU A 88 -2.97 -38.25 -24.51
CA GLU A 88 -3.83 -39.43 -24.59
C GLU A 88 -4.85 -39.45 -23.44
N VAL A 89 -6.11 -39.77 -23.76
CA VAL A 89 -7.24 -39.72 -22.81
C VAL A 89 -6.96 -40.54 -21.55
N GLY A 90 -7.16 -39.93 -20.38
CA GLY A 90 -6.97 -40.57 -19.07
C GLY A 90 -5.54 -40.54 -18.55
N THR A 91 -4.57 -39.98 -19.29
CA THR A 91 -3.20 -39.81 -18.81
C THR A 91 -3.04 -38.57 -17.92
N ILE A 92 -2.26 -38.69 -16.84
CA ILE A 92 -2.12 -37.65 -15.81
C ILE A 92 -0.63 -37.32 -15.57
N GLY A 93 -0.26 -36.04 -15.54
CA GLY A 93 1.10 -35.64 -15.21
C GLY A 93 1.40 -35.81 -13.71
N VAL A 94 0.69 -35.03 -12.88
CA VAL A 94 0.76 -35.10 -11.41
C VAL A 94 -0.60 -35.49 -10.86
N TYR A 95 -0.66 -36.58 -10.12
CA TYR A 95 -1.89 -37.13 -9.56
C TYR A 95 -1.84 -37.19 -8.04
N VAL A 96 -2.73 -36.47 -7.36
CA VAL A 96 -2.90 -36.52 -5.92
C VAL A 96 -4.17 -37.32 -5.63
N ASN A 97 -3.99 -38.55 -5.15
CA ASN A 97 -5.07 -39.46 -4.82
C ASN A 97 -4.56 -40.60 -3.93
N ASN A 98 -5.35 -40.99 -2.94
CA ASN A 98 -5.24 -42.31 -2.35
C ASN A 98 -6.65 -42.96 -2.26
N PRO A 99 -6.87 -44.12 -2.90
CA PRO A 99 -8.18 -44.78 -2.85
C PRO A 99 -8.61 -45.22 -1.44
N ALA A 100 -7.66 -45.34 -0.51
CA ALA A 100 -7.91 -45.80 0.86
C ALA A 100 -8.19 -44.65 1.84
N SER A 101 -7.82 -43.40 1.51
CA SER A 101 -7.95 -42.27 2.43
C SER A 101 -7.91 -40.93 1.71
N ILE A 102 -8.59 -39.92 2.27
CA ILE A 102 -8.49 -38.53 1.79
C ILE A 102 -7.06 -38.01 2.01
N ILE A 103 -6.48 -37.41 0.96
CA ILE A 103 -5.15 -36.79 1.02
C ILE A 103 -5.28 -35.30 1.31
N ILE A 104 -4.47 -34.83 2.27
CA ILE A 104 -4.46 -33.44 2.73
C ILE A 104 -3.03 -32.91 2.90
N ASN A 105 -2.89 -31.58 2.95
CA ASN A 105 -1.62 -30.91 3.19
C ASN A 105 -0.52 -31.32 2.18
N VAL A 106 -0.89 -31.40 0.90
CA VAL A 106 0.05 -31.56 -0.21
C VAL A 106 0.32 -30.20 -0.84
N THR A 107 1.59 -29.88 -1.10
CA THR A 107 2.00 -28.73 -1.89
C THR A 107 2.62 -29.21 -3.20
N VAL A 108 2.01 -28.86 -4.33
CA VAL A 108 2.60 -29.06 -5.68
C VAL A 108 3.06 -27.69 -6.18
N LYS A 109 4.38 -27.53 -6.41
CA LYS A 109 4.94 -26.25 -6.85
C LYS A 109 6.02 -26.34 -7.90
N ASN A 110 6.18 -25.25 -8.65
CA ASN A 110 7.26 -25.02 -9.63
C ASN A 110 7.47 -26.14 -10.65
N VAL A 111 6.43 -26.90 -11.03
CA VAL A 111 6.54 -27.93 -12.07
C VAL A 111 5.97 -27.45 -13.41
N ASN A 112 6.65 -27.78 -14.50
CA ASN A 112 6.13 -27.61 -15.86
C ASN A 112 5.51 -28.92 -16.34
N VAL A 113 4.18 -28.99 -16.49
CA VAL A 113 3.46 -30.21 -16.87
C VAL A 113 2.81 -30.03 -18.23
N THR A 114 3.14 -30.89 -19.20
CA THR A 114 2.71 -30.72 -20.59
C THR A 114 2.45 -32.03 -21.33
N ARG A 115 1.53 -32.02 -22.31
CA ARG A 115 1.16 -33.16 -23.17
C ARG A 115 0.49 -34.33 -22.43
N TRP A 116 -0.30 -34.03 -21.40
CA TRP A 116 -1.15 -34.98 -20.68
C TRP A 116 -2.64 -34.71 -20.93
N ASP A 117 -3.52 -35.69 -20.70
CA ASP A 117 -4.96 -35.39 -20.69
C ASP A 117 -5.34 -34.52 -19.48
N SER A 118 -4.78 -34.81 -18.30
CA SER A 118 -4.83 -33.90 -17.16
C SER A 118 -3.42 -33.56 -16.71
N GLY A 119 -3.06 -32.28 -16.72
CA GLY A 119 -1.75 -31.85 -16.23
C GLY A 119 -1.60 -32.16 -14.74
N ILE A 120 -2.46 -31.53 -13.93
CA ILE A 120 -2.54 -31.78 -12.49
C ILE A 120 -3.94 -32.30 -12.16
N TYR A 121 -4.05 -33.41 -11.42
CA TYR A 121 -5.34 -33.94 -10.99
C TYR A 121 -5.34 -34.18 -9.48
N LEU A 122 -6.24 -33.50 -8.78
CA LEU A 122 -6.60 -33.78 -7.38
C LEU A 122 -7.91 -34.58 -7.38
N LYS A 123 -7.88 -35.77 -6.79
CA LYS A 123 -9.07 -36.60 -6.60
C LYS A 123 -9.15 -37.09 -5.17
N ASP A 124 -10.32 -36.91 -4.55
CA ASP A 124 -10.55 -37.26 -3.14
C ASP A 124 -9.48 -36.62 -2.22
N SER A 125 -9.11 -35.36 -2.52
CA SER A 125 -7.98 -34.66 -1.90
C SER A 125 -8.33 -33.20 -1.59
N SER A 126 -8.28 -32.82 -0.31
CA SER A 126 -8.69 -31.50 0.18
C SER A 126 -7.57 -30.80 0.94
N ASP A 127 -7.69 -29.49 1.17
CA ASP A 127 -6.74 -28.71 1.98
C ASP A 127 -5.28 -28.78 1.46
N ASN A 128 -5.12 -28.71 0.13
CA ASN A 128 -3.82 -28.74 -0.56
C ASN A 128 -3.47 -27.36 -1.17
N ASN A 129 -2.20 -27.17 -1.51
CA ASN A 129 -1.69 -26.00 -2.19
C ASN A 129 -1.12 -26.36 -3.57
N VAL A 130 -1.56 -25.65 -4.61
CA VAL A 130 -1.05 -25.79 -5.98
C VAL A 130 -0.59 -24.40 -6.43
N THR A 131 0.72 -24.19 -6.52
CA THR A 131 1.26 -22.84 -6.79
C THR A 131 2.55 -22.82 -7.58
N GLY A 132 2.74 -21.80 -8.44
CA GLY A 132 3.98 -21.66 -9.22
C GLY A 132 4.11 -22.67 -10.35
N ASN A 133 3.06 -23.42 -10.69
CA ASN A 133 3.11 -24.46 -11.72
C ASN A 133 2.74 -23.90 -13.09
N ASN A 134 3.30 -24.50 -14.13
CA ASN A 134 2.92 -24.26 -15.51
C ASN A 134 2.30 -25.52 -16.10
N ALA A 135 0.98 -25.59 -16.12
CA ALA A 135 0.24 -26.70 -16.72
C ALA A 135 -0.29 -26.25 -18.08
N SER A 136 0.49 -26.46 -19.14
CA SER A 136 0.20 -25.97 -20.49
C SER A 136 0.30 -27.07 -21.56
N ASN A 137 -0.49 -26.95 -22.63
CA ASN A 137 -0.60 -27.96 -23.71
C ASN A 137 -1.02 -29.35 -23.19
N ASN A 138 -1.95 -29.37 -22.24
CA ASN A 138 -2.69 -30.56 -21.81
C ASN A 138 -4.13 -30.46 -22.34
N SER A 139 -4.89 -31.55 -22.35
CA SER A 139 -6.34 -31.45 -22.63
C SER A 139 -7.04 -30.65 -21.53
N ASN A 140 -6.64 -30.91 -20.27
CA ASN A 140 -7.08 -30.25 -19.06
C ASN A 140 -5.87 -29.74 -18.26
N GLY A 141 -5.84 -28.45 -17.92
CA GLY A 141 -4.76 -27.87 -17.11
C GLY A 141 -4.75 -28.45 -15.71
N ILE A 142 -5.85 -28.27 -14.99
CA ILE A 142 -6.09 -28.86 -13.68
C ILE A 142 -7.49 -29.50 -13.62
N LYS A 143 -7.56 -30.66 -12.97
CA LYS A 143 -8.80 -31.39 -12.70
C LYS A 143 -8.98 -31.57 -11.20
N LEU A 144 -10.20 -31.35 -10.70
CA LEU A 144 -10.58 -31.55 -9.31
C LEU A 144 -11.85 -32.40 -9.24
N PHE A 145 -11.82 -33.46 -8.44
CA PHE A 145 -12.98 -34.32 -8.23
C PHE A 145 -13.08 -34.70 -6.76
N ASN A 146 -14.21 -34.41 -6.13
CA ASN A 146 -14.45 -34.58 -4.70
C ASN A 146 -13.28 -33.99 -3.86
N SER A 147 -12.91 -32.76 -4.17
CA SER A 147 -11.67 -32.12 -3.71
C SER A 147 -11.94 -30.64 -3.41
N SER A 148 -11.93 -30.28 -2.12
CA SER A 148 -12.37 -28.98 -1.60
C SER A 148 -11.28 -28.28 -0.79
N ASN A 149 -11.46 -26.99 -0.52
CA ASN A 149 -10.56 -26.18 0.30
C ASN A 149 -9.10 -26.13 -0.19
N ASN A 150 -8.86 -26.40 -1.47
CA ASN A 150 -7.52 -26.30 -2.04
C ASN A 150 -7.23 -24.84 -2.42
N PHE A 151 -6.01 -24.39 -2.14
CA PHE A 151 -5.49 -23.08 -2.56
C PHE A 151 -4.73 -23.24 -3.88
N ILE A 152 -5.25 -22.64 -4.94
CA ILE A 152 -4.72 -22.76 -6.29
C ILE A 152 -4.43 -21.35 -6.78
N TYR A 153 -3.18 -20.91 -6.73
CA TYR A 153 -2.80 -19.54 -7.07
C TYR A 153 -1.41 -19.49 -7.68
N ASN A 154 -1.13 -18.42 -8.44
CA ASN A 154 0.16 -18.21 -9.09
C ASN A 154 0.56 -19.34 -10.05
N ASN A 155 -0.42 -19.98 -10.71
CA ASN A 155 -0.16 -20.97 -11.75
C ASN A 155 -0.40 -20.38 -13.14
N TYR A 156 0.23 -20.97 -14.15
CA TYR A 156 0.04 -20.64 -15.56
C TYR A 156 -0.73 -21.80 -16.23
N PHE A 157 -1.96 -21.53 -16.65
CA PHE A 157 -2.82 -22.48 -17.34
C PHE A 157 -3.04 -22.03 -18.78
N ASN A 158 -2.61 -22.85 -19.75
CA ASN A 158 -2.82 -22.60 -21.17
C ASN A 158 -3.17 -23.89 -21.91
N ASN A 159 -4.45 -24.22 -21.93
CA ASN A 159 -5.00 -25.48 -22.41
C ASN A 159 -6.37 -25.24 -23.06
N THR A 160 -6.83 -26.20 -23.86
CA THR A 160 -8.20 -26.17 -24.40
C THR A 160 -9.25 -26.08 -23.29
N ASN A 161 -9.04 -26.82 -22.19
CA ASN A 161 -9.81 -26.65 -20.96
C ASN A 161 -8.83 -26.40 -19.81
N ASN A 162 -8.85 -25.21 -19.19
CA ASN A 162 -7.93 -24.95 -18.09
C ASN A 162 -8.34 -25.64 -16.79
N VAL A 163 -9.65 -25.70 -16.50
CA VAL A 163 -10.18 -26.28 -15.26
C VAL A 163 -11.32 -27.23 -15.56
N ILE A 164 -11.27 -28.42 -14.96
CA ILE A 164 -12.44 -29.28 -14.78
C ILE A 164 -12.65 -29.47 -13.28
N ILE A 165 -13.86 -29.15 -12.79
CA ILE A 165 -14.25 -29.30 -11.40
C ILE A 165 -15.70 -29.77 -11.31
N ASP A 166 -16.02 -30.54 -10.27
CA ASP A 166 -17.40 -30.89 -9.90
C ASP A 166 -18.05 -29.78 -9.05
N SER A 167 -18.91 -30.14 -8.09
CA SER A 167 -19.54 -29.19 -7.17
C SER A 167 -18.65 -28.73 -6.00
N SER A 168 -17.39 -29.17 -5.94
CA SER A 168 -16.47 -28.80 -4.86
C SER A 168 -16.10 -27.32 -4.89
N VAL A 169 -15.81 -26.75 -3.72
CA VAL A 169 -15.43 -25.33 -3.54
C VAL A 169 -13.95 -25.23 -3.21
N ASN A 170 -13.22 -24.39 -3.96
CA ASN A 170 -11.78 -24.16 -3.81
C ASN A 170 -11.45 -22.67 -3.92
N TYR A 171 -10.25 -22.30 -3.49
CA TYR A 171 -9.75 -20.93 -3.52
C TYR A 171 -8.78 -20.74 -4.68
N TRP A 172 -9.13 -19.87 -5.63
CA TRP A 172 -8.38 -19.68 -6.88
C TRP A 172 -7.46 -18.46 -6.87
N ASN A 173 -7.28 -17.86 -5.70
CA ASN A 173 -6.36 -16.76 -5.46
C ASN A 173 -5.97 -16.74 -3.97
N THR A 174 -4.85 -16.11 -3.68
CA THR A 174 -4.46 -15.72 -2.32
C THR A 174 -4.74 -14.22 -2.10
N THR A 175 -4.44 -13.70 -0.91
CA THR A 175 -4.36 -12.25 -0.69
C THR A 175 -3.25 -11.67 -1.58
N LYS A 176 -3.37 -10.40 -1.99
CA LYS A 176 -2.34 -9.76 -2.82
C LYS A 176 -1.03 -9.67 -2.03
N LEU A 177 -0.01 -10.41 -2.48
CA LEU A 177 1.30 -10.50 -1.83
C LEU A 177 2.37 -9.92 -2.75
N SER A 178 3.30 -9.12 -2.20
CA SER A 178 4.46 -8.66 -2.96
C SER A 178 5.42 -9.82 -3.23
N GLY A 179 5.90 -9.93 -4.47
CA GLY A 179 6.80 -11.00 -4.90
C GLY A 179 6.61 -11.32 -6.38
N LYS A 180 7.66 -11.86 -7.01
CA LYS A 180 7.59 -12.27 -8.42
C LYS A 180 6.56 -13.38 -8.61
N ASN A 181 5.62 -13.17 -9.52
CA ASN A 181 4.63 -14.17 -9.90
C ASN A 181 5.07 -14.96 -11.15
N ILE A 182 4.27 -15.93 -11.57
CA ILE A 182 4.54 -16.86 -12.67
C ILE A 182 4.68 -16.18 -14.05
N ILE A 183 4.24 -14.93 -14.19
CA ILE A 183 4.41 -14.09 -15.39
C ILE A 183 5.43 -12.97 -15.19
N ASN A 184 6.28 -13.07 -14.17
CA ASN A 184 7.29 -12.07 -13.77
C ASN A 184 6.75 -10.72 -13.29
N GLY A 185 5.46 -10.64 -12.93
CA GLY A 185 4.87 -9.46 -12.29
C GLY A 185 5.26 -9.33 -10.81
N SER A 186 5.14 -8.12 -10.26
CA SER A 186 5.62 -7.77 -8.90
C SER A 186 4.71 -8.23 -7.75
N TYR A 187 3.54 -8.79 -8.06
CA TYR A 187 2.56 -9.23 -7.07
C TYR A 187 2.00 -10.60 -7.41
N MET A 188 1.90 -11.46 -6.41
CA MET A 188 1.15 -12.71 -6.46
C MET A 188 -0.30 -12.45 -6.02
N GLY A 189 -1.23 -13.20 -6.61
CA GLY A 189 -2.66 -13.08 -6.33
C GLY A 189 -3.37 -14.34 -6.81
N GLY A 190 -3.93 -14.30 -8.01
CA GLY A 190 -4.60 -15.43 -8.68
C GLY A 190 -3.70 -16.17 -9.65
N ASN A 191 -4.32 -16.77 -10.66
CA ASN A 191 -3.67 -17.56 -11.71
C ASN A 191 -3.68 -16.82 -13.06
N PHE A 192 -2.85 -17.27 -13.99
CA PHE A 192 -2.86 -16.82 -15.37
C PHE A 192 -3.65 -17.81 -16.24
N TRP A 193 -4.76 -17.34 -16.81
CA TRP A 193 -5.73 -18.10 -17.61
C TRP A 193 -5.60 -17.78 -19.10
N ALA A 194 -4.73 -18.51 -19.79
CA ALA A 194 -4.53 -18.40 -21.23
C ALA A 194 -5.32 -19.46 -22.01
N ASP A 195 -5.50 -19.21 -23.29
CA ASP A 195 -5.98 -20.18 -24.28
C ASP A 195 -4.96 -20.23 -25.44
N PRO A 196 -4.74 -21.39 -26.08
CA PRO A 196 -3.81 -21.51 -27.20
C PRO A 196 -4.10 -20.58 -28.38
N GLY A 197 -5.36 -20.15 -28.57
CA GLY A 197 -5.78 -19.19 -29.58
C GLY A 197 -5.55 -17.72 -29.20
N GLY A 198 -5.02 -17.44 -28.01
CA GLY A 198 -4.74 -16.07 -27.55
C GLY A 198 -5.94 -15.34 -26.94
N ASN A 199 -7.07 -16.02 -26.78
CA ASN A 199 -8.33 -15.43 -26.29
C ASN A 199 -8.64 -15.76 -24.83
N GLY A 200 -7.66 -16.27 -24.07
CA GLY A 200 -7.83 -16.59 -22.66
C GLY A 200 -8.17 -15.36 -21.84
N TRP A 201 -8.81 -15.56 -20.69
CA TRP A 201 -9.23 -14.46 -19.82
C TRP A 201 -8.05 -13.54 -19.45
N SER A 202 -6.93 -14.11 -19.02
CA SER A 202 -5.72 -13.36 -18.67
C SER A 202 -4.98 -12.76 -19.86
N GLN A 203 -5.36 -13.11 -21.09
CA GLN A 203 -4.81 -12.53 -22.32
C GLN A 203 -5.66 -11.37 -22.84
N THR A 204 -6.95 -11.33 -22.47
CA THR A 204 -7.95 -10.39 -23.04
C THR A 204 -8.63 -9.51 -22.00
N CYS A 205 -8.50 -9.81 -20.71
CA CYS A 205 -9.13 -9.01 -19.67
C CYS A 205 -8.65 -7.55 -19.75
N PRO A 206 -9.54 -6.57 -19.52
CA PRO A 206 -9.13 -5.18 -19.44
C PRO A 206 -8.07 -5.01 -18.36
N VAL A 207 -6.91 -4.51 -18.75
CA VAL A 207 -5.80 -4.23 -17.82
C VAL A 207 -5.85 -2.74 -17.56
N ASN A 208 -6.31 -2.31 -16.38
CA ASN A 208 -6.27 -0.89 -16.03
C ASN A 208 -5.07 -0.50 -15.14
N ASN A 209 -4.25 -1.48 -14.77
CA ASN A 209 -3.22 -1.29 -13.76
C ASN A 209 -1.86 -1.85 -14.19
N ILE A 210 -0.80 -1.29 -13.60
CA ILE A 210 0.59 -1.71 -13.81
C ILE A 210 0.98 -2.95 -13.00
N TYR A 211 0.04 -3.53 -12.25
CA TYR A 211 0.33 -4.59 -11.29
C TYR A 211 0.25 -6.00 -11.90
N GLY A 212 -0.18 -6.12 -13.16
CA GLY A 212 -0.28 -7.40 -13.85
C GLY A 212 -1.42 -8.27 -13.32
N MET A 213 -2.53 -7.65 -12.93
CA MET A 213 -3.76 -8.34 -12.50
C MET A 213 -4.99 -7.77 -13.22
N CYS A 214 -5.94 -8.63 -13.58
CA CYS A 214 -7.25 -8.22 -14.10
C CYS A 214 -8.08 -7.56 -12.99
N ASP A 215 -8.89 -6.56 -13.33
CA ASP A 215 -9.77 -5.89 -12.36
C ASP A 215 -11.06 -6.67 -12.07
N SER A 216 -11.42 -7.57 -12.99
CA SER A 216 -12.59 -8.41 -12.90
C SER A 216 -12.20 -9.86 -12.64
N PRO A 217 -12.99 -10.57 -11.81
CA PRO A 217 -12.71 -11.97 -11.47
C PRO A 217 -12.87 -12.88 -12.68
N TYR A 218 -12.07 -13.94 -12.76
CA TYR A 218 -12.32 -15.05 -13.66
C TYR A 218 -13.32 -16.00 -12.99
N ILE A 219 -14.50 -16.16 -13.60
CA ILE A 219 -15.57 -17.00 -13.07
C ILE A 219 -15.45 -18.40 -13.67
N ILE A 220 -15.07 -19.38 -12.84
CA ILE A 220 -15.05 -20.80 -13.24
C ILE A 220 -16.45 -21.38 -13.10
N ASN A 221 -17.11 -21.14 -11.96
CA ASN A 221 -18.53 -21.37 -11.73
C ASN A 221 -19.06 -20.45 -10.60
N SER A 222 -20.29 -20.66 -10.13
CA SER A 222 -20.91 -19.80 -9.12
C SER A 222 -20.14 -19.78 -7.79
N ALA A 223 -19.51 -20.88 -7.40
CA ALA A 223 -18.79 -21.05 -6.13
C ALA A 223 -17.25 -20.93 -6.27
N ASN A 224 -16.72 -21.02 -7.49
CA ASN A 224 -15.29 -21.01 -7.78
C ASN A 224 -14.95 -19.81 -8.67
N LYS A 225 -14.25 -18.83 -8.09
CA LYS A 225 -13.85 -17.60 -8.77
C LYS A 225 -12.42 -17.28 -8.39
N ASP A 226 -11.63 -16.90 -9.39
CA ASP A 226 -10.34 -16.26 -9.17
C ASP A 226 -10.58 -14.75 -9.12
N PHE A 227 -10.44 -14.15 -7.95
CA PHE A 227 -10.68 -12.73 -7.74
C PHE A 227 -9.50 -11.84 -8.13
N LEU A 228 -8.31 -12.42 -8.32
CA LEU A 228 -7.10 -11.68 -8.68
C LEU A 228 -6.38 -12.31 -9.88
N PRO A 229 -7.07 -12.57 -11.02
CA PRO A 229 -6.42 -13.22 -12.15
C PRO A 229 -5.21 -12.42 -12.60
N LEU A 230 -4.10 -13.09 -12.87
CA LEU A 230 -2.90 -12.46 -13.41
C LEU A 230 -3.16 -12.05 -14.86
N THR A 231 -2.52 -10.99 -15.35
CA THR A 231 -2.63 -10.54 -16.75
C THR A 231 -1.32 -9.96 -17.25
N LYS A 232 -1.21 -9.80 -18.57
CA LYS A 232 -0.01 -9.28 -19.24
C LYS A 232 0.48 -7.99 -18.57
N LEU A 233 1.78 -7.94 -18.30
CA LEU A 233 2.43 -6.72 -17.84
C LEU A 233 2.43 -5.68 -18.95
N LEU A 234 1.87 -4.51 -18.65
CA LEU A 234 2.00 -3.34 -19.49
C LEU A 234 3.21 -2.50 -19.00
N PRO A 235 4.01 -1.88 -19.89
CA PRO A 235 5.16 -1.08 -19.49
C PRO A 235 4.76 0.07 -18.53
N THR A 236 5.65 0.58 -17.69
CA THR A 236 5.30 1.74 -16.83
C THR A 236 5.14 3.01 -17.67
N GLN A 237 6.02 3.19 -18.65
CA GLN A 237 5.95 4.30 -19.60
C GLN A 237 4.90 4.04 -20.68
N ARG A 238 4.08 5.07 -20.93
CA ARG A 238 3.03 5.10 -21.97
C ARG A 238 3.29 6.21 -22.97
N PHE A 239 2.70 6.08 -24.14
CA PHE A 239 2.81 7.07 -25.20
C PHE A 239 1.44 7.52 -25.69
N ILE A 240 1.29 8.83 -25.83
CA ILE A 240 0.21 9.44 -26.60
C ILE A 240 0.86 10.10 -27.81
N THR A 241 0.46 9.72 -29.00
CA THR A 241 1.04 10.22 -30.26
C THR A 241 -0.05 10.67 -31.21
N GLY A 242 0.28 11.49 -32.19
CA GLY A 242 -0.66 11.79 -33.26
C GLY A 242 -0.19 12.97 -34.10
N THR A 243 -1.08 13.46 -34.95
CA THR A 243 -0.83 14.63 -35.79
C THR A 243 -1.87 15.71 -35.61
N VAL A 244 -1.45 16.98 -35.62
CA VAL A 244 -2.35 18.13 -35.75
C VAL A 244 -2.36 18.58 -37.20
N ARG A 245 -3.56 18.60 -37.80
CA ARG A 245 -3.73 18.94 -39.21
C ARG A 245 -4.77 20.05 -39.40
N ASP A 246 -4.64 20.78 -40.49
CA ASP A 246 -5.63 21.75 -40.92
C ASP A 246 -6.90 21.03 -41.40
N SER A 247 -8.06 21.45 -40.91
CA SER A 247 -9.33 20.76 -41.14
C SER A 247 -9.73 20.68 -42.61
N VAL A 248 -9.24 21.60 -43.45
CA VAL A 248 -9.55 21.69 -44.88
C VAL A 248 -8.46 21.06 -45.72
N THR A 249 -7.21 21.51 -45.57
CA THR A 249 -6.09 21.06 -46.43
C THR A 249 -5.53 19.69 -46.03
N LYS A 250 -5.84 19.21 -44.82
CA LYS A 250 -5.33 17.96 -44.22
C LYS A 250 -3.80 17.91 -44.06
N MET A 251 -3.11 19.01 -44.31
CA MET A 251 -1.69 19.16 -44.07
C MET A 251 -1.40 19.30 -42.58
N GLY A 252 -0.26 18.75 -42.15
CA GLY A 252 0.23 18.94 -40.79
C GLY A 252 0.53 20.40 -40.48
N ILE A 253 0.20 20.84 -39.27
CA ILE A 253 0.47 22.20 -38.81
C ILE A 253 1.65 22.14 -37.85
N ALA A 254 2.74 22.83 -38.19
CA ALA A 254 3.93 22.90 -37.36
C ALA A 254 3.82 23.94 -36.24
N GLY A 255 4.41 23.66 -35.08
CA GLY A 255 4.47 24.59 -33.95
C GLY A 255 3.18 24.73 -33.14
N VAL A 256 2.21 23.83 -33.32
CA VAL A 256 0.99 23.80 -32.49
C VAL A 256 1.36 23.36 -31.09
N ASN A 257 0.95 24.13 -30.08
CA ASN A 257 1.11 23.74 -28.69
C ASN A 257 0.02 22.74 -28.33
N VAL A 258 0.40 21.48 -28.16
CA VAL A 258 -0.47 20.42 -27.65
C VAL A 258 -0.22 20.29 -26.17
N SER A 259 -1.25 20.36 -25.35
CA SER A 259 -1.18 20.29 -23.89
C SER A 259 -2.13 19.23 -23.34
N LEU A 260 -1.73 18.64 -22.22
CA LEU A 260 -2.53 17.73 -21.41
C LEU A 260 -3.07 18.47 -20.18
N ASN A 261 -4.14 17.96 -19.57
CA ASN A 261 -4.73 18.48 -18.32
C ASN A 261 -3.79 18.44 -17.10
N ASN A 262 -2.66 17.72 -17.16
CA ASN A 262 -1.65 17.66 -16.11
C ASN A 262 -0.50 18.67 -16.29
N SER A 263 -0.70 19.71 -17.09
CA SER A 263 0.30 20.75 -17.43
C SER A 263 1.47 20.31 -18.34
N ASN A 264 1.52 19.04 -18.77
CA ASN A 264 2.48 18.63 -19.79
C ASN A 264 2.10 19.24 -21.14
N SER A 265 3.09 19.75 -21.87
CA SER A 265 2.88 20.28 -23.24
C SER A 265 4.04 19.93 -24.16
N THR A 266 3.75 19.90 -25.45
CA THR A 266 4.72 19.69 -26.52
C THR A 266 4.31 20.50 -27.75
N ILE A 267 5.24 20.70 -28.68
CA ILE A 267 4.97 21.37 -29.95
C ILE A 267 5.04 20.39 -31.11
N THR A 268 4.16 20.56 -32.09
CA THR A 268 4.18 19.73 -33.30
C THR A 268 5.38 20.02 -34.19
N ASP A 269 5.90 18.98 -34.83
CA ASP A 269 6.99 19.08 -35.80
C ASP A 269 6.52 19.62 -37.17
N ALA A 270 7.43 19.63 -38.17
CA ALA A 270 7.14 20.09 -39.53
C ALA A 270 6.03 19.30 -40.24
N MET A 271 5.76 18.06 -39.83
CA MET A 271 4.69 17.21 -40.37
C MET A 271 3.43 17.25 -39.50
N GLY A 272 3.40 18.07 -38.45
CA GLY A 272 2.31 18.18 -37.49
C GLY A 272 2.32 17.11 -36.42
N PHE A 273 3.36 16.27 -36.32
CA PHE A 273 3.43 15.17 -35.37
C PHE A 273 3.74 15.65 -33.95
N TYR A 274 3.10 15.03 -32.96
CA TYR A 274 3.38 15.22 -31.54
C TYR A 274 3.48 13.87 -30.82
N SER A 275 4.21 13.87 -29.70
CA SER A 275 4.33 12.72 -28.81
C SER A 275 4.46 13.16 -27.36
N PHE A 276 3.76 12.46 -26.47
CA PHE A 276 3.91 12.55 -25.03
C PHE A 276 4.39 11.23 -24.46
N VAL A 277 5.26 11.34 -23.46
CA VAL A 277 5.54 10.28 -22.51
C VAL A 277 4.67 10.53 -21.28
N VAL A 278 3.84 9.57 -20.91
CA VAL A 278 2.93 9.68 -19.76
C VAL A 278 2.94 8.41 -18.90
N GLU A 279 2.51 8.56 -17.66
CA GLU A 279 2.12 7.44 -16.81
C GLU A 279 0.73 6.91 -17.24
N PRO A 280 0.30 5.72 -16.80
CA PRO A 280 -1.04 5.21 -17.06
C PRO A 280 -2.11 6.15 -16.48
N GLY A 281 -3.03 6.60 -17.32
CA GLY A 281 -4.07 7.51 -16.89
C GLY A 281 -5.00 7.94 -18.03
N THR A 282 -5.92 8.82 -17.68
CA THR A 282 -6.84 9.46 -18.62
C THR A 282 -6.47 10.92 -18.75
N PHE A 283 -6.32 11.39 -19.98
CA PHE A 283 -5.80 12.70 -20.31
C PHE A 283 -6.74 13.44 -21.25
N GLU A 284 -6.93 14.73 -20.99
CA GLU A 284 -7.57 15.64 -21.93
C GLU A 284 -6.51 16.33 -22.77
N ILE A 285 -6.62 16.21 -24.10
CA ILE A 285 -5.71 16.82 -25.06
C ILE A 285 -6.32 18.09 -25.64
N THR A 286 -5.59 19.20 -25.51
CA THR A 286 -5.92 20.49 -26.09
C THR A 286 -4.79 20.95 -26.99
N ALA A 287 -5.12 21.29 -28.24
CA ALA A 287 -4.22 21.86 -29.22
C ALA A 287 -4.56 23.34 -29.41
N THR A 288 -3.65 24.20 -28.93
CA THR A 288 -3.75 25.65 -29.06
C THR A 288 -2.67 26.13 -30.00
N PHE A 289 -3.02 27.01 -30.94
CA PHE A 289 -2.07 27.59 -31.87
C PHE A 289 -2.25 29.11 -31.94
N ASP A 290 -1.73 29.73 -33.00
CA ASP A 290 -1.82 31.17 -33.18
C ASP A 290 -3.28 31.64 -33.37
N ILE A 291 -3.47 32.96 -33.21
CA ILE A 291 -4.76 33.65 -33.29
C ILE A 291 -5.62 33.30 -34.53
N ARG A 292 -5.01 32.85 -35.62
CA ARG A 292 -5.62 32.45 -36.89
C ARG A 292 -6.34 31.10 -36.83
N TYR A 293 -6.22 30.32 -35.77
CA TYR A 293 -6.93 29.04 -35.61
C TYR A 293 -7.85 29.07 -34.39
N TYR A 294 -8.96 28.35 -34.45
CA TYR A 294 -9.75 28.02 -33.26
C TYR A 294 -9.04 26.91 -32.50
N THR A 295 -8.98 27.03 -31.17
CA THR A 295 -8.61 25.90 -30.29
C THR A 295 -9.62 24.77 -30.49
N ASN A 296 -9.16 23.52 -30.49
CA ASN A 296 -10.09 22.38 -30.54
C ASN A 296 -10.88 22.25 -29.23
N ASN A 297 -12.00 21.54 -29.31
CA ASN A 297 -12.62 20.98 -28.09
C ASN A 297 -11.68 19.92 -27.53
N SER A 298 -11.46 19.92 -26.21
CA SER A 298 -10.63 18.93 -25.52
C SER A 298 -11.04 17.51 -25.91
N VAL A 299 -10.06 16.65 -26.21
CA VAL A 299 -10.29 15.24 -26.56
C VAL A 299 -9.77 14.38 -25.42
N ILE A 300 -10.62 13.49 -24.88
CA ILE A 300 -10.23 12.56 -23.81
C ILE A 300 -9.60 11.31 -24.43
N VAL A 301 -8.41 10.96 -23.98
CA VAL A 301 -7.72 9.71 -24.29
C VAL A 301 -7.34 8.97 -23.01
N SER A 302 -7.16 7.65 -23.10
CA SER A 302 -6.76 6.84 -21.94
C SER A 302 -5.64 5.86 -22.29
N THR A 303 -4.52 5.94 -21.58
CA THR A 303 -3.37 5.02 -21.69
C THR A 303 -3.41 3.89 -20.66
N VAL A 304 -4.54 3.77 -19.96
CA VAL A 304 -4.80 2.81 -18.88
C VAL A 304 -4.65 1.38 -19.39
N SER A 305 -5.30 1.04 -20.51
CA SER A 305 -5.26 -0.29 -21.12
C SER A 305 -4.37 -0.41 -22.36
N ASN A 306 -4.01 0.72 -22.97
CA ASN A 306 -3.24 0.75 -24.20
C ASN A 306 -1.90 1.47 -23.98
N PRO A 307 -0.76 0.79 -24.20
CA PRO A 307 0.55 1.37 -23.97
C PRO A 307 0.89 2.54 -24.90
N VAL A 308 0.25 2.55 -26.08
CA VAL A 308 0.39 3.57 -27.11
C VAL A 308 -1.02 3.93 -27.58
N VAL A 309 -1.35 5.22 -27.51
CA VAL A 309 -2.62 5.77 -28.00
C VAL A 309 -2.32 6.77 -29.09
N GLU A 310 -2.90 6.55 -30.27
CA GLU A 310 -2.82 7.46 -31.40
C GLU A 310 -4.06 8.35 -31.46
N GLN A 311 -3.87 9.67 -31.46
CA GLN A 311 -4.95 10.65 -31.49
C GLN A 311 -4.62 11.82 -32.43
N ASP A 312 -5.26 11.85 -33.60
CA ASP A 312 -5.16 12.99 -34.50
C ASP A 312 -6.10 14.13 -34.09
N ILE A 313 -5.69 15.38 -34.35
CA ILE A 313 -6.46 16.58 -34.07
C ILE A 313 -6.59 17.42 -35.35
N LEU A 314 -7.81 17.91 -35.62
CA LEU A 314 -8.07 18.83 -36.72
C LEU A 314 -8.34 20.24 -36.18
N LEU A 315 -7.57 21.23 -36.62
CA LEU A 315 -7.80 22.64 -36.29
C LEU A 315 -8.47 23.39 -37.43
N VAL A 316 -9.41 24.28 -37.09
CA VAL A 316 -10.15 25.11 -38.04
C VAL A 316 -9.54 26.51 -38.07
N LYS A 317 -9.19 26.99 -39.27
CA LYS A 317 -8.68 28.34 -39.48
C LYS A 317 -9.80 29.38 -39.37
N LYS A 318 -9.58 30.45 -38.60
CA LYS A 318 -10.50 31.59 -38.45
C LYS A 318 -10.60 32.40 -39.74
N PRO A 319 -11.77 32.98 -40.05
CA PRO A 319 -11.91 33.91 -41.17
C PRO A 319 -11.02 35.14 -40.95
N THR A 320 -10.45 35.67 -42.05
CA THR A 320 -9.62 36.89 -42.02
C THR A 320 -10.43 38.07 -42.55
N GLY A 321 -10.29 39.23 -41.89
CA GLY A 321 -10.91 40.51 -42.28
C GLY A 321 -10.10 41.70 -41.75
N THR A 322 -10.13 42.81 -42.48
CA THR A 322 -9.36 44.03 -42.17
C THR A 322 -10.15 44.94 -41.24
N ILE A 323 -9.61 45.29 -40.07
CA ILE A 323 -10.17 46.33 -39.20
C ILE A 323 -9.38 47.63 -39.43
N THR A 324 -10.04 48.69 -39.88
CA THR A 324 -9.47 50.05 -39.97
C THR A 324 -10.12 50.98 -38.96
N GLY A 325 -9.34 51.48 -38.00
CA GLY A 325 -9.75 52.50 -37.03
C GLY A 325 -8.52 53.22 -36.45
N LYS A 326 -8.65 54.52 -36.17
CA LYS A 326 -7.59 55.37 -35.61
C LYS A 326 -7.57 55.21 -34.09
N VAL A 327 -6.47 54.68 -33.54
CA VAL A 327 -6.27 54.53 -32.09
C VAL A 327 -5.81 55.87 -31.51
N SER A 328 -6.65 56.46 -30.65
CA SER A 328 -6.26 57.52 -29.72
C SER A 328 -5.74 56.83 -28.46
N GLY A 329 -4.50 57.15 -28.04
CA GLY A 329 -3.84 56.44 -26.94
C GLY A 329 -4.51 56.71 -25.58
N TYR A 330 -5.27 55.74 -25.09
CA TYR A 330 -5.80 55.69 -23.72
C TYR A 330 -4.66 55.53 -22.70
N SER A 331 -4.91 55.85 -21.43
CA SER A 331 -3.94 55.62 -20.34
C SER A 331 -3.74 54.12 -20.11
N THR A 332 -2.49 53.69 -19.97
CA THR A 332 -2.14 52.32 -19.58
C THR A 332 -2.24 52.19 -18.07
N ILE A 333 -3.12 51.32 -17.59
CA ILE A 333 -3.32 51.05 -16.16
C ILE A 333 -2.58 49.77 -15.81
N ILE A 334 -1.80 49.80 -14.73
CA ILE A 334 -1.15 48.63 -14.15
C ILE A 334 -1.83 48.32 -12.82
N ILE A 335 -2.37 47.11 -12.70
CA ILE A 335 -2.92 46.59 -11.44
C ILE A 335 -1.81 45.78 -10.78
N SER A 336 -1.27 46.31 -9.68
CA SER A 336 -0.25 45.62 -8.87
C SER A 336 -0.87 44.72 -7.80
N SER A 337 -2.12 45.00 -7.41
CA SER A 337 -2.94 44.10 -6.60
C SER A 337 -4.42 44.41 -6.85
N PRO A 338 -5.32 43.41 -6.94
CA PRO A 338 -5.04 41.98 -6.86
C PRO A 338 -4.21 41.44 -8.02
N GLU A 339 -3.44 40.39 -7.75
CA GLU A 339 -2.81 39.54 -8.76
C GLU A 339 -3.78 38.41 -9.13
N ASN A 340 -3.56 37.76 -10.29
CA ASN A 340 -4.35 36.60 -10.70
C ASN A 340 -3.89 35.34 -9.94
N ILE A 341 -4.16 35.34 -8.64
CA ILE A 341 -3.83 34.29 -7.69
C ILE A 341 -5.05 33.99 -6.81
N PHE A 342 -4.81 33.13 -5.84
CA PHE A 342 -5.79 32.72 -4.85
C PHE A 342 -5.58 33.48 -3.53
N TYR A 343 -6.68 33.89 -2.89
CA TYR A 343 -6.65 34.61 -1.62
C TYR A 343 -7.48 33.90 -0.55
N HIS A 344 -6.92 33.77 0.65
CA HIS A 344 -7.59 33.19 1.83
C HIS A 344 -8.38 34.23 2.65
N THR A 345 -8.64 35.39 2.07
CA THR A 345 -9.37 36.49 2.70
C THR A 345 -10.22 37.21 1.66
N THR A 346 -11.39 37.68 2.07
CA THR A 346 -12.23 38.54 1.23
C THR A 346 -11.71 39.97 1.14
N ASP A 347 -10.82 40.39 2.05
CA ASP A 347 -10.28 41.75 2.08
C ASP A 347 -9.01 41.85 1.22
N ILE A 348 -9.18 42.35 -0.01
CA ILE A 348 -8.15 42.37 -1.04
C ILE A 348 -7.62 43.79 -1.24
N PRO A 349 -6.29 44.02 -1.15
CA PRO A 349 -5.73 45.33 -1.45
C PRO A 349 -5.86 45.64 -2.95
N LEU A 350 -6.37 46.83 -3.28
CA LEU A 350 -6.41 47.39 -4.62
C LEU A 350 -5.32 48.44 -4.77
N ILE A 351 -4.25 48.06 -5.46
CA ILE A 351 -3.07 48.90 -5.72
C ILE A 351 -2.92 49.03 -7.23
N VAL A 352 -3.03 50.26 -7.73
CA VAL A 352 -2.99 50.56 -9.16
C VAL A 352 -2.08 51.75 -9.45
N SER A 353 -1.53 51.77 -10.65
CA SER A 353 -0.80 52.92 -11.20
C SER A 353 -1.17 53.13 -12.67
N ALA A 354 -0.84 54.31 -13.21
CA ALA A 354 -1.03 54.62 -14.61
C ALA A 354 0.16 55.39 -15.18
N ASP A 355 0.33 55.32 -16.50
CA ASP A 355 1.37 56.01 -17.27
C ASP A 355 1.15 57.53 -17.43
N LYS A 356 -0.05 58.03 -17.11
CA LYS A 356 -0.43 59.45 -17.18
C LYS A 356 -1.03 59.92 -15.85
N VAL A 357 -1.12 61.24 -15.70
CA VAL A 357 -1.83 61.87 -14.56
C VAL A 357 -3.33 61.61 -14.69
N ILE A 358 -3.90 60.93 -13.69
CA ILE A 358 -5.30 60.53 -13.65
C ILE A 358 -6.13 61.53 -12.85
N SER A 359 -7.23 61.99 -13.45
CA SER A 359 -8.19 62.91 -12.84
C SER A 359 -9.30 62.18 -12.08
N LEU A 360 -9.62 60.94 -12.46
CA LEU A 360 -10.67 60.13 -11.84
C LEU A 360 -10.34 58.63 -11.94
N TRP A 361 -10.36 57.94 -10.80
CA TRP A 361 -10.24 56.49 -10.71
C TRP A 361 -11.59 55.86 -10.37
N GLN A 362 -11.94 54.79 -11.07
CA GLN A 362 -13.12 53.98 -10.75
C GLN A 362 -12.77 52.49 -10.82
N TYR A 363 -13.48 51.67 -10.05
CA TYR A 363 -13.41 50.22 -10.23
C TYR A 363 -14.82 49.62 -10.29
N SER A 364 -14.94 48.47 -10.95
CA SER A 364 -16.10 47.60 -10.96
C SER A 364 -15.64 46.21 -10.57
N LEU A 365 -16.26 45.65 -9.53
CA LEU A 365 -16.01 44.28 -9.10
C LEU A 365 -17.21 43.41 -9.51
N ASN A 366 -16.95 42.32 -10.21
CA ASN A 366 -17.96 41.35 -10.66
C ASN A 366 -19.10 41.98 -11.48
N GLY A 367 -18.80 43.05 -12.24
CA GLY A 367 -19.78 43.78 -13.05
C GLY A 367 -20.71 44.70 -12.25
N ALA A 368 -20.42 44.95 -10.97
CA ALA A 368 -21.14 45.93 -10.16
C ALA A 368 -20.96 47.37 -10.69
N VAL A 369 -21.80 48.28 -10.20
CA VAL A 369 -21.72 49.70 -10.53
C VAL A 369 -20.34 50.26 -10.20
N ASN A 370 -19.80 51.09 -11.09
CA ASN A 370 -18.50 51.73 -10.90
C ASN A 370 -18.44 52.54 -9.59
N VAL A 371 -17.44 52.25 -8.77
CA VAL A 371 -17.15 52.95 -7.52
C VAL A 371 -15.93 53.84 -7.73
N THR A 372 -16.07 55.13 -7.46
CA THR A 372 -14.96 56.09 -7.48
C THR A 372 -14.08 55.91 -6.24
N PHE A 373 -12.76 55.94 -6.41
CA PHE A 373 -11.81 55.75 -5.31
C PHE A 373 -10.53 56.58 -5.47
N THR A 374 -9.68 56.59 -4.45
CA THR A 374 -8.31 57.13 -4.52
C THR A 374 -7.34 56.02 -4.09
N PRO A 375 -6.48 55.51 -4.99
CA PRO A 375 -5.58 54.40 -4.66
C PRO A 375 -4.50 54.78 -3.63
N PRO A 376 -4.07 53.85 -2.75
CA PRO A 376 -4.54 52.48 -2.59
C PRO A 376 -5.78 52.36 -1.67
N ILE A 377 -6.62 51.34 -1.89
CA ILE A 377 -7.75 50.98 -1.01
C ILE A 377 -7.80 49.46 -0.75
N THR A 378 -8.70 49.01 0.10
CA THR A 378 -9.07 47.59 0.23
C THR A 378 -10.48 47.39 -0.32
N ILE A 379 -10.69 46.34 -1.11
CA ILE A 379 -12.00 45.92 -1.62
C ILE A 379 -12.41 44.60 -0.98
N THR A 380 -13.71 44.42 -0.75
CA THR A 380 -14.26 43.16 -0.24
C THR A 380 -14.75 42.31 -1.40
N ALA A 381 -14.04 41.23 -1.70
CA ALA A 381 -14.34 40.26 -2.74
C ALA A 381 -15.36 39.21 -2.28
N SER A 382 -16.03 38.57 -3.24
CA SER A 382 -16.94 37.45 -2.98
C SER A 382 -16.17 36.13 -2.98
N GLN A 383 -16.72 35.08 -2.35
CA GLN A 383 -16.14 33.73 -2.49
C GLN A 383 -16.16 33.28 -3.96
N GLY A 384 -15.17 32.48 -4.34
CA GLY A 384 -14.97 31.98 -5.70
C GLY A 384 -14.30 32.99 -6.63
N GLN A 385 -14.61 32.89 -7.92
CA GLN A 385 -13.99 33.71 -8.96
C GLN A 385 -14.50 35.15 -8.93
N ASN A 386 -13.57 36.10 -8.91
CA ASN A 386 -13.83 37.53 -8.99
C ASN A 386 -13.19 38.12 -10.25
N ASN A 387 -13.84 39.10 -10.85
CA ASN A 387 -13.31 39.89 -11.94
C ASN A 387 -13.34 41.38 -11.58
N LEU A 388 -12.16 41.98 -11.45
CA LEU A 388 -12.00 43.40 -11.18
C LEU A 388 -11.66 44.12 -12.48
N VAL A 389 -12.42 45.17 -12.78
CA VAL A 389 -12.10 46.12 -13.85
C VAL A 389 -11.82 47.48 -13.21
N VAL A 390 -10.65 48.06 -13.51
CA VAL A 390 -10.25 49.39 -13.07
C VAL A 390 -10.30 50.33 -14.27
N TYR A 391 -10.91 51.48 -14.08
CA TYR A 391 -11.02 52.56 -15.05
C TYR A 391 -10.25 53.78 -14.55
N ALA A 392 -9.59 54.47 -15.48
CA ALA A 392 -8.87 55.71 -15.20
C ALA A 392 -9.17 56.74 -16.27
N GLN A 393 -9.61 57.92 -15.86
CA GLN A 393 -9.78 59.07 -16.74
C GLN A 393 -8.56 59.99 -16.67
N ASP A 394 -7.93 60.31 -17.80
CA ASP A 394 -6.85 61.28 -17.83
C ASP A 394 -7.36 62.73 -17.71
N SER A 395 -6.43 63.68 -17.58
CA SER A 395 -6.76 65.12 -17.52
C SER A 395 -7.40 65.70 -18.80
N THR A 396 -7.37 64.95 -19.90
CA THR A 396 -7.99 65.33 -21.19
C THR A 396 -9.33 64.64 -21.42
N GLY A 397 -9.82 63.87 -20.44
CA GLY A 397 -11.11 63.20 -20.48
C GLY A 397 -11.11 61.81 -21.13
N ASN A 398 -9.96 61.28 -21.55
CA ASN A 398 -9.88 59.93 -22.14
C ASN A 398 -9.92 58.87 -21.04
N TRP A 399 -10.63 57.77 -21.32
CA TRP A 399 -10.77 56.64 -20.41
C TRP A 399 -9.88 55.47 -20.81
N GLY A 400 -9.01 55.02 -19.92
CA GLY A 400 -8.37 53.71 -19.99
C GLY A 400 -9.09 52.71 -19.08
N SER A 401 -8.93 51.42 -19.38
CA SER A 401 -9.35 50.34 -18.48
C SER A 401 -8.30 49.22 -18.45
N SER A 402 -8.23 48.53 -17.32
CA SER A 402 -7.49 47.27 -17.15
C SER A 402 -8.32 46.33 -16.29
N SER A 403 -8.13 45.03 -16.47
CA SER A 403 -8.84 44.01 -15.70
C SER A 403 -7.91 42.94 -15.17
N VAL A 404 -8.25 42.41 -14.00
CA VAL A 404 -7.63 41.22 -13.42
C VAL A 404 -8.73 40.32 -12.89
N SER A 405 -8.60 39.02 -13.12
CA SER A 405 -9.42 38.02 -12.44
C SER A 405 -8.59 37.37 -11.35
N PHE A 406 -9.21 37.04 -10.22
CA PHE A 406 -8.59 36.37 -9.07
C PHE A 406 -9.66 35.56 -8.33
N SER A 407 -9.25 34.66 -7.44
CA SER A 407 -10.20 33.82 -6.69
C SER A 407 -10.03 33.99 -5.18
N VAL A 408 -11.13 33.85 -4.45
CA VAL A 408 -11.15 33.86 -2.98
C VAL A 408 -11.76 32.56 -2.49
N ASP A 409 -11.10 31.91 -1.54
CA ASP A 409 -11.71 30.90 -0.68
C ASP A 409 -11.15 31.07 0.72
N SER A 410 -12.04 31.47 1.61
CA SER A 410 -11.72 31.66 3.03
C SER A 410 -12.52 30.70 3.90
N ILE A 411 -13.15 29.67 3.33
CA ILE A 411 -14.02 28.75 4.04
C ILE A 411 -13.27 27.42 4.16
N PRO A 412 -12.66 27.12 5.32
CA PRO A 412 -11.96 25.85 5.47
C PRO A 412 -12.94 24.68 5.47
N PRO A 413 -12.48 23.48 5.07
CA PRO A 413 -13.32 22.29 5.06
C PRO A 413 -13.71 21.88 6.49
N ALA A 414 -14.82 21.15 6.65
CA ALA A 414 -15.21 20.61 7.95
C ALA A 414 -14.14 19.64 8.49
N SER A 415 -14.18 19.38 9.80
CA SER A 415 -13.30 18.37 10.41
C SER A 415 -13.70 16.96 9.96
N VAL A 416 -12.77 16.01 10.03
CA VAL A 416 -13.07 14.60 9.79
C VAL A 416 -14.15 14.09 10.75
N ASP A 417 -15.01 13.21 10.26
CA ASP A 417 -16.10 12.61 11.04
C ASP A 417 -15.74 11.19 11.50
N ASN A 418 -16.42 10.67 12.52
CA ASN A 418 -16.23 9.30 13.03
C ASN A 418 -14.77 8.87 13.30
N LEU A 419 -13.92 9.81 13.75
CA LEU A 419 -12.54 9.51 14.13
C LEU A 419 -12.51 8.51 15.30
N GLN A 420 -11.98 7.31 15.06
CA GLN A 420 -11.98 6.21 16.02
C GLN A 420 -10.78 5.27 15.83
N ASN A 421 -10.40 4.56 16.90
CA ASN A 421 -9.44 3.47 16.82
C ASN A 421 -10.12 2.17 16.34
N VAL A 422 -9.50 1.48 15.38
CA VAL A 422 -9.98 0.18 14.85
C VAL A 422 -9.01 -0.97 15.09
N SER A 423 -7.92 -0.74 15.82
CA SER A 423 -6.90 -1.75 16.12
C SER A 423 -6.67 -1.91 17.62
N TYR A 424 -6.34 -3.12 18.04
CA TYR A 424 -6.03 -3.44 19.42
C TYR A 424 -4.75 -4.29 19.44
N ALA A 425 -3.63 -3.66 19.07
CA ALA A 425 -2.33 -4.29 18.87
C ALA A 425 -1.27 -3.81 19.87
N LEU A 426 -0.16 -4.55 19.98
CA LEU A 426 0.88 -4.33 20.99
C LEU A 426 1.76 -3.11 20.69
N ASP A 427 1.97 -2.83 19.40
CA ASP A 427 3.00 -1.91 18.91
C ASP A 427 2.50 -0.95 17.81
N TYR A 428 1.20 -0.94 17.54
CA TYR A 428 0.61 0.01 16.62
C TYR A 428 -0.83 0.35 16.99
N ILE A 429 -1.26 1.54 16.56
CA ILE A 429 -2.66 1.97 16.60
C ILE A 429 -3.05 2.52 15.23
N ASN A 430 -4.10 1.95 14.67
CA ASN A 430 -4.74 2.38 13.43
C ASN A 430 -6.03 3.13 13.75
N TRP A 431 -6.05 4.42 13.43
CA TRP A 431 -7.26 5.23 13.49
C TRP A 431 -7.89 5.35 12.11
N THR A 432 -9.21 5.29 12.07
CA THR A 432 -10.01 5.57 10.87
C THR A 432 -10.94 6.75 11.12
N TRP A 433 -11.38 7.38 10.04
CA TRP A 433 -12.37 8.46 10.05
C TRP A 433 -13.20 8.42 8.77
N ALA A 434 -14.08 9.39 8.59
CA ALA A 434 -14.73 9.72 7.32
C ALA A 434 -14.31 11.13 6.90
N ASP A 435 -13.97 11.28 5.62
CA ASP A 435 -13.62 12.59 5.07
C ASP A 435 -14.82 13.54 5.12
N PRO A 436 -14.60 14.85 5.31
CA PRO A 436 -15.67 15.84 5.27
C PRO A 436 -16.30 15.90 3.87
N ALA A 437 -17.56 16.32 3.81
CA ALA A 437 -18.34 16.35 2.57
C ALA A 437 -17.97 17.52 1.63
N ASP A 438 -17.11 18.44 2.08
CA ASP A 438 -16.65 19.58 1.30
C ASP A 438 -15.99 19.13 -0.02
N GLU A 439 -16.45 19.69 -1.14
CA GLU A 439 -16.03 19.24 -2.48
C GLU A 439 -14.54 19.50 -2.72
N ASP A 440 -14.04 20.60 -2.18
CA ASP A 440 -12.68 21.11 -2.27
C ASP A 440 -11.74 20.53 -1.19
N PHE A 441 -12.22 19.73 -0.25
CA PHE A 441 -11.36 19.01 0.71
C PHE A 441 -10.23 18.27 -0.04
N GLU A 442 -8.99 18.40 0.42
CA GLU A 442 -7.80 17.82 -0.22
C GLU A 442 -7.11 16.80 0.67
N LYS A 443 -6.91 17.10 1.96
CA LYS A 443 -6.06 16.30 2.86
C LYS A 443 -6.30 16.53 4.35
N VAL A 444 -5.82 15.60 5.16
CA VAL A 444 -5.80 15.65 6.63
C VAL A 444 -4.36 15.78 7.14
N LEU A 445 -4.09 16.80 7.95
CA LEU A 445 -2.85 16.91 8.72
C LEU A 445 -2.97 16.08 10.00
N VAL A 446 -1.99 15.19 10.24
CA VAL A 446 -2.00 14.27 11.38
C VAL A 446 -0.94 14.64 12.40
N TYR A 447 -1.34 14.59 13.68
CA TYR A 447 -0.49 14.80 14.85
C TYR A 447 -0.62 13.59 15.78
N LEU A 448 0.49 13.16 16.37
CA LEU A 448 0.51 12.12 17.41
C LEU A 448 1.07 12.73 18.68
N ASP A 449 0.27 12.76 19.75
CA ASP A 449 0.56 13.45 21.02
C ASP A 449 0.98 14.93 20.82
N GLY A 450 0.33 15.58 19.84
CA GLY A 450 0.60 16.96 19.46
C GLY A 450 1.82 17.14 18.53
N VAL A 451 2.57 16.09 18.22
CA VAL A 451 3.71 16.14 17.31
C VAL A 451 3.26 15.87 15.86
N PRO A 452 3.55 16.77 14.90
CA PRO A 452 3.19 16.55 13.49
C PRO A 452 3.81 15.27 12.93
N GLN A 453 3.01 14.45 12.24
CA GLN A 453 3.45 13.19 11.63
C GLN A 453 3.47 13.23 10.10
N GLY A 454 2.61 14.05 9.49
CA GLY A 454 2.51 14.18 8.03
C GLY A 454 1.09 14.46 7.57
N GLU A 455 0.88 14.28 6.27
CA GLU A 455 -0.38 14.57 5.59
C GLU A 455 -0.96 13.28 5.00
N VAL A 456 -2.29 13.15 5.08
CA VAL A 456 -3.04 12.02 4.53
C VAL A 456 -3.98 12.56 3.45
N PRO A 457 -3.85 12.13 2.18
CA PRO A 457 -4.65 12.67 1.09
C PRO A 457 -6.11 12.19 1.15
N LYS A 458 -7.02 12.96 0.56
CA LYS A 458 -8.43 12.61 0.39
C LYS A 458 -8.63 11.20 -0.16
N GLY A 459 -9.61 10.50 0.40
CA GLY A 459 -9.90 9.10 0.09
C GLY A 459 -9.08 8.10 0.92
N VAL A 460 -7.98 8.52 1.55
CA VAL A 460 -7.23 7.70 2.51
C VAL A 460 -7.75 8.02 3.92
N MET A 461 -8.73 7.26 4.37
CA MET A 461 -9.48 7.54 5.59
C MET A 461 -8.91 6.82 6.83
N TYR A 462 -7.59 6.67 6.91
CA TYR A 462 -6.93 6.03 8.03
C TYR A 462 -5.50 6.53 8.26
N TYR A 463 -5.01 6.38 9.48
CA TYR A 463 -3.63 6.60 9.86
C TYR A 463 -3.16 5.50 10.81
N ASN A 464 -2.10 4.79 10.41
CA ASN A 464 -1.51 3.71 11.19
C ASN A 464 -0.19 4.15 11.83
N ALA A 465 -0.23 4.42 13.13
CA ALA A 465 0.96 4.72 13.93
C ALA A 465 1.62 3.42 14.39
N THR A 466 2.83 3.12 13.91
CA THR A 466 3.56 1.88 14.20
C THR A 466 4.80 2.11 15.04
N GLY A 467 5.31 1.05 15.68
CA GLY A 467 6.52 1.13 16.52
C GLY A 467 6.25 1.82 17.85
N LEU A 468 5.01 1.72 18.34
CA LEU A 468 4.56 2.27 19.61
C LEU A 468 4.97 1.36 20.77
N GLU A 469 5.26 1.97 21.91
CA GLU A 469 5.42 1.24 23.17
C GLU A 469 4.05 1.01 23.82
N GLN A 470 4.00 0.18 24.86
CA GLN A 470 2.76 -0.08 25.57
C GLN A 470 2.30 1.13 26.39
N ALA A 471 1.50 1.99 25.78
CA ALA A 471 1.05 3.25 26.34
C ALA A 471 -0.27 3.75 25.72
N THR A 472 -0.73 4.91 26.19
CA THR A 472 -1.83 5.68 25.62
C THR A 472 -1.30 6.74 24.68
N TYR A 473 -1.91 6.87 23.51
CA TYR A 473 -1.56 7.84 22.48
C TYR A 473 -2.80 8.61 22.03
N THR A 474 -2.62 9.89 21.71
CA THR A 474 -3.69 10.76 21.20
C THR A 474 -3.38 11.19 19.78
N ILE A 475 -4.24 10.79 18.84
CA ILE A 475 -4.20 11.36 17.49
C ILE A 475 -4.91 12.72 17.48
N GLY A 476 -4.36 13.66 16.74
CA GLY A 476 -4.98 14.93 16.37
C GLY A 476 -5.07 15.07 14.86
N THR A 477 -6.18 15.59 14.35
CA THR A 477 -6.41 15.80 12.91
C THR A 477 -6.91 17.22 12.64
N ARG A 478 -6.43 17.80 11.53
CA ARG A 478 -6.95 19.03 10.90
C ARG A 478 -7.14 18.79 9.42
N THR A 479 -8.12 19.45 8.81
CA THR A 479 -8.44 19.29 7.38
C THR A 479 -7.98 20.51 6.59
N VAL A 480 -7.60 20.28 5.34
CA VAL A 480 -7.11 21.31 4.41
C VAL A 480 -7.79 21.10 3.06
N ASP A 481 -8.21 22.18 2.42
CA ASP A 481 -8.76 22.17 1.05
C ASP A 481 -7.67 22.25 -0.03
N ILE A 482 -8.07 22.11 -1.29
CA ILE A 482 -7.21 22.14 -2.48
C ILE A 482 -6.51 23.50 -2.69
N ASN A 483 -7.03 24.55 -2.07
CA ASN A 483 -6.49 25.88 -2.17
C ASN A 483 -5.50 26.18 -1.03
N GLY A 484 -5.47 25.35 0.02
CA GLY A 484 -4.58 25.44 1.17
C GLY A 484 -5.21 26.07 2.41
N THR A 485 -6.53 26.31 2.46
CA THR A 485 -7.18 26.84 3.67
C THR A 485 -7.32 25.72 4.71
N GLU A 486 -6.77 25.95 5.91
CA GLU A 486 -6.78 24.97 6.99
C GLU A 486 -7.94 25.18 7.96
N ASN A 487 -8.57 24.09 8.38
CA ASN A 487 -9.52 24.13 9.50
C ASN A 487 -8.77 24.33 10.82
N ALA A 488 -9.11 25.41 11.53
CA ALA A 488 -8.51 25.74 12.82
C ALA A 488 -8.83 24.71 13.92
N THR A 489 -9.93 23.96 13.78
CA THR A 489 -10.41 22.99 14.75
C THR A 489 -9.56 21.72 14.73
N LEU A 490 -8.92 21.41 15.86
CA LEU A 490 -8.20 20.14 16.05
C LEU A 490 -9.16 19.07 16.57
N ARG A 491 -9.43 18.04 15.78
CA ARG A 491 -10.20 16.86 16.22
C ARG A 491 -9.26 15.83 16.80
N THR A 492 -9.59 15.26 17.97
CA THR A 492 -8.69 14.32 18.66
C THR A 492 -9.40 13.03 19.06
N HIS A 493 -8.62 11.95 19.17
CA HIS A 493 -9.06 10.69 19.74
C HIS A 493 -7.91 10.01 20.48
N THR A 494 -8.14 9.52 21.70
CA THR A 494 -7.14 8.80 22.50
C THR A 494 -7.38 7.31 22.46
N ALA A 495 -6.33 6.53 22.28
CA ALA A 495 -6.37 5.07 22.28
C ALA A 495 -5.11 4.49 22.94
N ALA A 496 -5.16 3.21 23.31
CA ALA A 496 -4.02 2.52 23.92
C ALA A 496 -3.67 1.27 23.11
N THR A 497 -2.38 0.98 23.02
CA THR A 497 -1.89 -0.34 22.62
C THR A 497 -2.31 -1.37 23.68
N ILE A 498 -2.51 -2.63 23.27
CA ILE A 498 -2.75 -3.70 24.24
C ILE A 498 -1.48 -4.03 25.02
N LEU A 499 -1.64 -4.60 26.21
CA LEU A 499 -0.54 -5.13 27.01
C LEU A 499 -0.19 -6.57 26.59
N PRO A 500 1.09 -6.99 26.66
CA PRO A 500 1.48 -8.36 26.38
C PRO A 500 0.82 -9.34 27.38
N ALA A 501 0.62 -10.57 26.89
CA ALA A 501 0.08 -11.67 27.70
C ALA A 501 1.06 -12.08 28.81
N GLU A 502 2.35 -12.07 28.48
CA GLU A 502 3.45 -12.20 29.43
C GLU A 502 3.84 -10.81 29.95
N ARG A 503 3.90 -10.66 31.26
CA ARG A 503 4.17 -9.42 31.99
C ARG A 503 5.26 -9.67 33.02
N TYR A 504 5.90 -8.61 33.49
CA TYR A 504 7.04 -8.73 34.38
C TYR A 504 6.85 -7.94 35.67
N ILE A 505 7.22 -8.56 36.79
CA ILE A 505 7.48 -7.84 38.03
C ILE A 505 8.98 -7.87 38.26
N ASN A 506 9.59 -6.70 38.14
CA ASN A 506 11.02 -6.51 38.33
C ASN A 506 11.27 -5.74 39.63
N GLY A 507 12.43 -5.91 40.22
CA GLY A 507 12.78 -5.17 41.42
C GLY A 507 14.15 -5.55 41.93
N THR A 508 14.55 -4.88 43.00
CA THR A 508 15.76 -5.17 43.75
C THR A 508 15.39 -5.57 45.18
N VAL A 509 15.96 -6.67 45.67
CA VAL A 509 15.92 -6.99 47.09
C VAL A 509 17.14 -6.37 47.77
N MET A 510 16.90 -5.49 48.75
CA MET A 510 17.95 -4.75 49.46
C MET A 510 17.95 -5.09 50.96
N GLU A 511 19.11 -4.97 51.59
CA GLU A 511 19.19 -5.01 53.05
C GLU A 511 18.62 -3.72 53.64
N LYS A 512 17.68 -3.88 54.57
CA LYS A 512 16.91 -2.80 55.19
C LYS A 512 17.82 -1.70 55.73
N GLY A 513 17.58 -0.46 55.28
CA GLY A 513 18.38 0.71 55.64
C GLY A 513 19.71 0.86 54.89
N THR A 514 19.96 0.06 53.85
CA THR A 514 21.13 0.16 52.97
C THR A 514 20.72 0.26 51.50
N THR A 515 21.69 0.49 50.61
CA THR A 515 21.52 0.38 49.15
C THR A 515 22.15 -0.91 48.59
N ASN A 516 22.55 -1.82 49.48
CA ASN A 516 23.21 -3.05 49.09
C ASN A 516 22.16 -4.08 48.66
N GLY A 517 22.23 -4.50 47.40
CA GLY A 517 21.44 -5.61 46.91
C GLY A 517 21.89 -6.93 47.52
N ILE A 518 20.93 -7.79 47.84
CA ILE A 518 21.19 -9.10 48.44
C ILE A 518 21.12 -10.17 47.35
N SER A 519 22.23 -10.86 47.10
CA SER A 519 22.29 -11.95 46.12
C SER A 519 21.70 -13.25 46.66
N GLY A 520 21.03 -14.02 45.80
CA GLY A 520 20.53 -15.36 46.11
C GLY A 520 19.24 -15.43 46.91
N VAL A 521 18.59 -14.28 47.18
CA VAL A 521 17.22 -14.24 47.73
C VAL A 521 16.25 -14.87 46.74
N THR A 522 15.43 -15.81 47.22
CA THR A 522 14.31 -16.35 46.46
C THR A 522 13.10 -15.44 46.62
N VAL A 523 12.57 -14.93 45.51
CA VAL A 523 11.33 -14.14 45.45
C VAL A 523 10.25 -15.02 44.84
N THR A 524 9.14 -15.20 45.55
CA THR A 524 8.04 -16.10 45.17
C THR A 524 6.70 -15.38 45.23
N THR A 525 5.81 -15.66 44.29
CA THR A 525 4.42 -15.19 44.31
C THR A 525 3.51 -16.14 45.11
N ASN A 526 2.33 -15.68 45.51
CA ASN A 526 1.23 -16.51 46.02
C ASN A 526 0.77 -17.62 45.04
N THR A 527 1.10 -17.51 43.76
CA THR A 527 0.85 -18.53 42.71
C THR A 527 2.01 -19.51 42.50
N LEU A 528 3.03 -19.46 43.36
CA LEU A 528 4.23 -20.33 43.35
C LEU A 528 5.20 -20.09 42.19
N VAL A 529 5.07 -18.99 41.46
CA VAL A 529 6.09 -18.56 40.49
C VAL A 529 7.24 -17.93 41.26
N SER A 530 8.48 -18.36 41.02
CA SER A 530 9.63 -17.88 41.77
C SER A 530 10.85 -17.63 40.89
N THR A 531 11.75 -16.79 41.40
CA THR A 531 13.06 -16.49 40.82
C THR A 531 14.07 -16.23 41.94
N MET A 532 15.36 -16.22 41.60
CA MET A 532 16.43 -15.81 42.52
C MET A 532 17.04 -14.49 42.08
N THR A 533 17.38 -13.66 43.06
CA THR A 533 18.12 -12.42 42.83
C THR A 533 19.55 -12.70 42.34
N ASN A 534 20.04 -11.85 41.45
CA ASN A 534 21.43 -11.88 40.98
C ASN A 534 22.40 -11.20 41.98
N GLU A 535 23.67 -11.04 41.59
CA GLU A 535 24.72 -10.43 42.43
C GLU A 535 24.40 -9.00 42.90
N THR A 536 23.55 -8.26 42.18
CA THR A 536 23.14 -6.90 42.53
C THR A 536 21.80 -6.85 43.28
N GLY A 537 21.24 -8.01 43.67
CA GLY A 537 19.93 -8.11 44.29
C GLY A 537 18.74 -7.98 43.33
N PHE A 538 18.97 -7.88 42.01
CA PHE A 538 17.89 -7.73 41.04
C PHE A 538 17.15 -9.05 40.79
N TYR A 539 15.83 -8.99 40.71
CA TYR A 539 14.95 -10.09 40.32
C TYR A 539 13.96 -9.68 39.23
N SER A 540 13.49 -10.68 38.47
CA SER A 540 12.47 -10.54 37.43
C SER A 540 11.58 -11.77 37.41
N LEU A 541 10.28 -11.58 37.63
CA LEU A 541 9.25 -12.63 37.58
C LEU A 541 8.43 -12.46 36.29
N SER A 542 8.35 -13.52 35.47
CA SER A 542 7.43 -13.59 34.33
C SER A 542 6.07 -14.11 34.80
N LEU A 543 5.01 -13.34 34.54
CA LEU A 543 3.66 -13.53 35.07
C LEU A 543 2.60 -13.16 34.02
N THR A 544 1.35 -13.55 34.26
CA THR A 544 0.19 -13.07 33.48
C THR A 544 -0.43 -11.82 34.13
N SER A 545 -1.49 -11.27 33.52
CA SER A 545 -2.28 -10.20 34.14
C SER A 545 -2.91 -10.66 35.45
N GLY A 546 -2.64 -9.94 36.54
CA GLY A 546 -3.28 -10.20 37.82
C GLY A 546 -2.64 -9.45 38.98
N SER A 547 -3.12 -9.74 40.18
CA SER A 547 -2.59 -9.25 41.45
C SER A 547 -1.86 -10.37 42.18
N PHE A 548 -0.64 -10.10 42.62
CA PHE A 548 0.27 -11.08 43.21
C PHE A 548 0.79 -10.57 44.55
N ASP A 549 0.94 -11.48 45.51
CA ASP A 549 1.64 -11.19 46.76
C ASP A 549 3.06 -11.75 46.67
N LEU A 550 4.05 -10.88 46.80
CA LEU A 550 5.45 -11.28 46.79
C LEU A 550 5.91 -11.67 48.19
N THR A 551 6.68 -12.74 48.26
CA THR A 551 7.40 -13.19 49.45
C THR A 551 8.89 -13.34 49.10
N ALA A 552 9.76 -12.68 49.85
CA ALA A 552 11.21 -12.77 49.67
C ALA A 552 11.86 -13.49 50.86
N MET A 553 12.69 -14.49 50.58
CA MET A 553 13.26 -15.39 51.59
C MET A 553 14.74 -15.72 51.30
N LEU A 554 15.58 -15.58 52.33
CA LEU A 554 16.98 -16.03 52.33
C LEU A 554 17.39 -16.52 53.73
N GLU A 555 17.17 -17.80 53.98
CA GLU A 555 17.55 -18.44 55.26
C GLU A 555 18.99 -18.99 55.22
N PRO A 556 19.72 -19.00 56.35
CA PRO A 556 19.31 -18.52 57.68
C PRO A 556 19.52 -17.01 57.91
N GLY A 557 20.01 -16.27 56.90
CA GLY A 557 20.60 -14.94 57.09
C GLY A 557 19.60 -13.80 57.33
N TYR A 558 18.42 -13.82 56.71
CA TYR A 558 17.46 -12.71 56.72
C TYR A 558 16.07 -13.17 57.15
N TYR A 559 15.31 -12.31 57.84
CA TYR A 559 13.90 -12.55 58.10
C TYR A 559 13.10 -12.51 56.79
N THR A 560 12.21 -13.48 56.57
CA THR A 560 11.29 -13.49 55.44
C THR A 560 10.41 -12.26 55.44
N ASN A 561 10.30 -11.59 54.30
CA ASN A 561 9.32 -10.52 54.08
C ASN A 561 8.10 -11.10 53.38
N SER A 562 6.99 -11.21 54.12
CA SER A 562 5.75 -11.79 53.63
C SER A 562 4.76 -10.69 53.23
N SER A 563 4.29 -10.76 51.98
CA SER A 563 3.08 -10.11 51.46
C SER A 563 3.21 -8.65 51.01
N VAL A 564 4.09 -8.40 50.02
CA VAL A 564 4.01 -7.17 49.20
C VAL A 564 3.05 -7.40 48.04
N SER A 565 1.85 -6.81 48.11
CA SER A 565 0.85 -6.90 47.04
C SER A 565 1.19 -5.98 45.86
N VAL A 566 1.21 -6.55 44.66
CA VAL A 566 1.58 -5.85 43.42
C VAL A 566 0.71 -6.35 42.26
N SER A 567 0.28 -5.42 41.41
CA SER A 567 -0.55 -5.75 40.24
C SER A 567 0.20 -5.53 38.94
N THR A 568 0.05 -6.47 38.00
CA THR A 568 0.51 -6.34 36.62
C THR A 568 -0.61 -5.86 35.70
N GLU A 569 -1.84 -5.64 36.17
CA GLU A 569 -3.03 -5.45 35.33
C GLU A 569 -2.96 -4.26 34.35
N LEU A 570 -2.23 -3.21 34.73
CA LEU A 570 -2.16 -1.95 33.96
C LEU A 570 -0.81 -1.72 33.27
N ARG A 571 0.19 -2.59 33.43
CA ARG A 571 1.54 -2.38 32.91
C ARG A 571 2.18 -3.67 32.41
N ALA A 572 2.96 -3.57 31.34
CA ALA A 572 3.78 -4.68 30.85
C ALA A 572 4.90 -5.04 31.84
N VAL A 573 5.47 -4.02 32.50
CA VAL A 573 6.48 -4.16 33.55
C VAL A 573 6.07 -3.34 34.76
N THR A 574 5.98 -3.97 35.93
CA THR A 574 5.78 -3.32 37.21
C THR A 574 7.08 -3.42 38.01
N ILE A 575 7.54 -2.30 38.56
CA ILE A 575 8.71 -2.27 39.45
C ILE A 575 8.24 -2.36 40.89
N GLN A 576 8.79 -3.30 41.65
CA GLN A 576 8.52 -3.46 43.07
C GLN A 576 9.81 -3.84 43.78
N ASP A 577 10.37 -2.96 44.60
CA ASP A 577 11.54 -3.29 45.42
C ASP A 577 11.10 -3.92 46.74
N ILE A 578 11.98 -4.72 47.35
CA ILE A 578 11.73 -5.41 48.63
C ILE A 578 12.92 -5.17 49.56
N GLU A 579 12.65 -4.84 50.82
CA GLU A 579 13.68 -4.78 51.87
C GLU A 579 13.62 -6.01 52.77
N LEU A 580 14.78 -6.58 53.09
CA LEU A 580 14.94 -7.67 54.07
C LEU A 580 15.77 -7.22 55.27
N GLU A 581 15.37 -7.68 56.45
CA GLU A 581 16.07 -7.39 57.71
C GLU A 581 17.00 -8.55 58.07
N LEU A 582 18.28 -8.24 58.31
CA LEU A 582 19.31 -9.22 58.67
C LEU A 582 19.01 -9.83 60.06
N LYS A 583 19.13 -11.15 60.20
CA LYS A 583 18.97 -11.82 61.50
C LYS A 583 20.19 -11.55 62.40
N PRO A 584 19.99 -11.36 63.71
CA PRO A 584 21.11 -11.20 64.63
C PRO A 584 22.00 -12.46 64.64
N THR A 585 23.30 -12.30 64.42
CA THR A 585 24.29 -13.36 64.63
C THR A 585 24.83 -13.28 66.06
N GLY A 586 24.50 -14.25 66.91
CA GLY A 586 25.05 -14.35 68.26
C GLY A 586 25.33 -15.80 68.66
N ASN A 587 26.49 -16.05 69.28
CA ASN A 587 26.79 -17.34 69.89
C ASN A 587 25.90 -17.54 71.13
N ILE A 588 25.07 -18.59 71.14
CA ILE A 588 24.37 -19.02 72.35
C ILE A 588 25.37 -19.75 73.24
N THR A 589 25.82 -19.12 74.32
CA THR A 589 26.56 -19.79 75.39
C THR A 589 25.62 -20.06 76.56
N GLY A 590 25.46 -21.33 76.94
CA GLY A 590 24.70 -21.74 78.12
C GLY A 590 25.13 -23.14 78.57
N THR A 591 25.17 -23.37 79.88
CA THR A 591 25.45 -24.68 80.49
C THR A 591 24.14 -25.44 80.75
N VAL A 592 24.06 -26.68 80.27
CA VAL A 592 22.96 -27.61 80.59
C VAL A 592 23.26 -28.26 81.94
N SER A 593 22.47 -27.96 82.97
CA SER A 593 22.48 -28.70 84.24
C SER A 593 21.40 -29.78 84.19
N GLY A 594 21.82 -31.05 84.27
CA GLY A 594 20.94 -32.23 84.32
C GLY A 594 20.38 -32.53 85.69
#